data_AF-A0A662EN66-F1
#
_entry.id   AF-A0A662EN66-F1
#
_cell.length_a   1.000
_cell.length_b   1.000
_cell.length_c   1.000
_cell.angle_alpha   90.00
_cell.angle_beta   90.00
_cell.angle_gamma   90.00
#
_symmetry.space_group_name_H-M   'P 1'
#
loop_
_entity.id
_entity.type
_entity.pdbx_description
1 polymer ?
#
loop_
_entity_poly.entity_id
_entity_poly.type
_entity_poly.pdbx_seq_one_letter_code
_entity_poly.pdbx_strand_id
1 'polypeptide(L)'
;TTQWVFLDTIKAGTDRVITYDLTVPRSELLASVRLPQQFCISGIFQAKVPDIVVEVGGESCVVVNDCLSVLEAVAHMIPAKAPGEEDRIDLRLSESITIDQLIRAGELWRTERAVVGTCGERVDLETLKLITAYAEACVPIDRPLPDMPAANVYAHRTILAPIPCEGVVIGFYDPSGQPLGNKFTVKVEITSDADVMGVGLDEDLPVGWRVTPLQNDGFIYKANGNQWALLDTLRAGDMRTIIYEVEVPPTTTVEAPPPEGCKVLSSEQIVGRVDTGQPCVEVEVGGQNRVDLTDCLSVIVAISRWDVARDAIDLSLSDKITFRQVQRAIAFWLQDEPVPRTCGDGKVTYELMKEIIARWLTGTPICEPLPGAAPETCEGR
;
A
#
# COMPACT_ATOMS: atom_id res chain seq x y z
N THR A 1 -20.10 48.35 -11.92
CA THR A 1 -20.59 48.15 -13.30
C THR A 1 -19.74 49.00 -14.22
N THR A 2 -19.16 48.39 -15.26
CA THR A 2 -18.30 49.07 -16.24
C THR A 2 -19.03 49.08 -17.58
N GLN A 3 -19.01 50.20 -18.29
CA GLN A 3 -19.71 50.36 -19.56
C GLN A 3 -18.75 50.89 -20.61
N TRP A 4 -18.83 50.33 -21.81
CA TRP A 4 -18.08 50.77 -22.98
C TRP A 4 -19.07 51.15 -24.08
N VAL A 5 -18.80 52.26 -24.77
CA VAL A 5 -19.62 52.72 -25.89
C VAL A 5 -18.71 52.86 -27.10
N PHE A 6 -19.09 52.20 -28.20
CA PHE A 6 -18.41 52.35 -29.47
C PHE A 6 -19.02 53.51 -30.24
N LEU A 7 -18.17 54.43 -30.69
CA LEU A 7 -18.60 55.59 -31.48
C LEU A 7 -18.77 55.26 -32.97
N ASP A 8 -18.18 54.16 -33.44
CA ASP A 8 -18.21 53.75 -34.84
C ASP A 8 -19.18 52.59 -35.10
N THR A 9 -19.75 52.55 -36.30
CA THR A 9 -20.52 51.40 -36.80
C THR A 9 -19.62 50.16 -36.88
N ILE A 10 -20.07 49.05 -36.29
CA ILE A 10 -19.46 47.73 -36.52
C ILE A 10 -19.94 47.24 -37.89
N LYS A 11 -19.00 47.10 -38.84
CA LYS A 11 -19.34 46.66 -40.20
C LYS A 11 -19.67 45.17 -40.21
N ALA A 12 -20.60 44.77 -41.06
CA ALA A 12 -20.94 43.36 -41.24
C ALA A 12 -19.70 42.55 -41.63
N GLY A 13 -19.51 41.38 -40.99
CA GLY A 13 -18.35 40.51 -41.22
C GLY A 13 -17.04 41.04 -40.64
N THR A 14 -17.08 42.02 -39.74
CA THR A 14 -15.88 42.52 -39.03
C THR A 14 -16.01 42.33 -37.53
N ASP A 15 -14.86 42.08 -36.90
CA ASP A 15 -14.79 41.88 -35.45
C ASP A 15 -14.32 43.17 -34.74
N ARG A 16 -14.81 43.36 -33.52
CA ARG A 16 -14.26 44.33 -32.58
C ARG A 16 -13.85 43.59 -31.32
N VAL A 17 -12.62 43.81 -30.89
CA VAL A 17 -12.05 43.18 -29.70
C VAL A 17 -11.96 44.22 -28.59
N ILE A 18 -12.50 43.88 -27.41
CA ILE A 18 -12.23 44.61 -26.17
C ILE A 18 -11.31 43.74 -25.33
N THR A 19 -10.17 44.29 -24.96
CA THR A 19 -9.27 43.69 -23.97
C THR A 19 -9.24 44.61 -22.76
N TYR A 20 -9.46 44.04 -21.57
CA TYR A 20 -9.39 44.77 -20.32
C TYR A 20 -8.75 43.88 -19.26
N ASP A 21 -7.97 44.50 -18.38
CA ASP A 21 -7.35 43.82 -17.27
C ASP A 21 -8.27 43.87 -16.05
N LEU A 22 -8.48 42.72 -15.42
CA LEU A 22 -9.14 42.62 -14.13
C LEU A 22 -8.07 42.45 -13.06
N THR A 23 -7.98 43.39 -12.13
CA THR A 23 -7.11 43.26 -10.97
C THR A 23 -7.89 42.67 -9.81
N VAL A 24 -7.49 41.49 -9.36
CA VAL A 24 -7.99 40.89 -8.11
C VAL A 24 -7.54 41.76 -6.93
N PRO A 25 -8.41 42.07 -5.95
CA PRO A 25 -8.01 42.84 -4.77
C PRO A 25 -6.82 42.23 -4.03
N ARG A 26 -6.05 43.07 -3.33
CA ARG A 26 -4.93 42.59 -2.49
C ARG A 26 -5.46 41.64 -1.40
N SER A 27 -4.63 40.69 -0.99
CA SER A 27 -4.97 39.66 0.02
C SER A 27 -5.54 40.23 1.32
N GLU A 28 -5.06 41.39 1.77
CA GLU A 28 -5.58 42.11 2.95
C GLU A 28 -7.07 42.45 2.86
N LEU A 29 -7.56 42.77 1.65
CA LEU A 29 -8.96 43.08 1.38
C LEU A 29 -9.80 41.82 1.12
N LEU A 30 -9.14 40.71 0.81
CA LEU A 30 -9.75 39.38 0.67
C LEU A 30 -9.77 38.61 2.00
N ALA A 31 -9.09 39.09 3.05
CA ALA A 31 -9.05 38.42 4.35
C ALA A 31 -10.43 38.29 5.03
N SER A 32 -11.40 39.13 4.66
CA SER A 32 -12.80 39.02 5.12
C SER A 32 -13.65 38.06 4.27
N VAL A 33 -13.09 37.54 3.18
CA VAL A 33 -13.74 36.62 2.25
C VAL A 33 -13.19 35.22 2.51
N ARG A 34 -14.05 34.21 2.56
CA ARG A 34 -13.60 32.82 2.62
C ARG A 34 -13.23 32.37 1.21
N LEU A 35 -11.94 32.11 0.98
CA LEU A 35 -11.42 31.50 -0.24
C LEU A 35 -11.32 29.97 -0.05
N PRO A 36 -11.36 29.15 -1.11
CA PRO A 36 -11.53 29.53 -2.52
C PRO A 36 -12.94 30.08 -2.80
N GLN A 37 -13.04 31.09 -3.66
CA GLN A 37 -14.31 31.63 -4.12
C GLN A 37 -14.31 31.81 -5.64
N GLN A 38 -15.39 31.36 -6.27
CA GLN A 38 -15.65 31.58 -7.68
C GLN A 38 -16.21 32.98 -7.90
N PHE A 39 -15.58 33.73 -8.79
CA PHE A 39 -16.03 35.05 -9.22
C PHE A 39 -16.41 34.98 -10.69
N CYS A 40 -17.67 35.30 -10.98
CA CYS A 40 -18.17 35.30 -12.34
C CYS A 40 -18.34 36.74 -12.86
N ILE A 41 -17.87 36.97 -14.07
CA ILE A 41 -18.16 38.15 -14.88
C ILE A 41 -19.37 37.86 -15.76
N SER A 42 -20.25 38.85 -15.88
CA SER A 42 -21.37 38.83 -16.82
C SER A 42 -21.37 40.13 -17.59
N GLY A 43 -21.86 40.08 -18.83
CA GLY A 43 -21.89 41.22 -19.72
C GLY A 43 -23.08 41.18 -20.66
N ILE A 44 -23.48 42.35 -21.14
CA ILE A 44 -24.52 42.50 -22.14
C ILE A 44 -23.96 43.39 -23.24
N PHE A 45 -23.98 42.88 -24.47
CA PHE A 45 -23.74 43.66 -25.68
C PHE A 45 -25.06 44.25 -26.18
N GLN A 46 -25.07 45.56 -26.46
CA GLN A 46 -26.26 46.25 -26.94
C GLN A 46 -25.94 47.13 -28.15
N ALA A 47 -26.85 47.18 -29.11
CA ALA A 47 -26.86 48.14 -30.21
C ALA A 47 -28.26 48.73 -30.36
N LYS A 48 -28.36 50.00 -30.76
CA LYS A 48 -29.65 50.67 -30.95
C LYS A 48 -30.16 50.61 -32.39
N VAL A 49 -29.24 50.50 -33.36
CA VAL A 49 -29.55 50.41 -34.78
C VAL A 49 -28.61 49.38 -35.43
N PRO A 50 -29.10 48.16 -35.76
CA PRO A 50 -30.39 47.60 -35.34
C PRO A 50 -30.48 47.46 -33.81
N ASP A 51 -31.71 47.42 -33.27
CA ASP A 51 -31.94 47.23 -31.83
C ASP A 51 -31.62 45.77 -31.46
N ILE A 52 -30.53 45.56 -30.71
CA ILE A 52 -29.99 44.26 -30.36
C ILE A 52 -29.56 44.30 -28.88
N VAL A 53 -29.86 43.22 -28.16
CA VAL A 53 -29.37 42.96 -26.79
C VAL A 53 -28.97 41.49 -26.72
N VAL A 54 -27.71 41.21 -26.41
CA VAL A 54 -27.15 39.85 -26.35
C VAL A 54 -26.31 39.71 -25.10
N GLU A 55 -26.44 38.60 -24.38
CA GLU A 55 -25.56 38.27 -23.27
C GLU A 55 -24.18 37.84 -23.80
N VAL A 56 -23.13 38.28 -23.12
CA VAL A 56 -21.77 37.85 -23.44
C VAL A 56 -21.61 36.40 -22.98
N GLY A 57 -21.39 35.49 -23.92
CA GLY A 57 -21.13 34.07 -23.65
C GLY A 57 -19.64 33.73 -23.53
N GLY A 58 -19.34 32.44 -23.27
CA GLY A 58 -17.98 31.92 -23.11
C GLY A 58 -17.62 31.67 -21.65
N GLU A 59 -16.32 31.47 -21.39
CA GLU A 59 -15.78 31.37 -20.03
C GLU A 59 -16.03 32.67 -19.29
N SER A 60 -16.68 32.56 -18.14
CA SER A 60 -17.21 33.71 -17.40
C SER A 60 -16.83 33.68 -15.94
N CYS A 61 -16.17 32.64 -15.44
CA CYS A 61 -15.86 32.51 -14.03
C CYS A 61 -14.39 32.17 -13.81
N VAL A 62 -13.81 32.76 -12.77
CA VAL A 62 -12.46 32.47 -12.29
C VAL A 62 -12.53 32.10 -10.82
N VAL A 63 -11.71 31.14 -10.38
CA VAL A 63 -11.58 30.81 -8.97
C VAL A 63 -10.40 31.61 -8.42
N VAL A 64 -10.66 32.38 -7.37
CA VAL A 64 -9.60 33.03 -6.59
C VAL A 64 -9.34 32.17 -5.38
N ASN A 65 -8.10 31.76 -5.20
CA ASN A 65 -7.66 30.90 -4.11
C ASN A 65 -6.41 31.49 -3.43
N ASP A 66 -6.25 31.21 -2.15
CA ASP A 66 -5.04 31.52 -1.36
C ASP A 66 -4.07 30.34 -1.30
N CYS A 67 -4.52 29.14 -1.69
CA CYS A 67 -3.73 27.91 -1.71
C CYS A 67 -3.78 27.27 -3.10
N LEU A 68 -2.70 26.62 -3.50
CA LEU A 68 -2.71 25.72 -4.66
C LEU A 68 -3.21 24.34 -4.24
N SER A 69 -3.83 23.59 -5.16
CA SER A 69 -3.98 22.15 -4.96
C SER A 69 -2.60 21.48 -4.96
N VAL A 70 -2.49 20.28 -4.39
CA VAL A 70 -1.22 19.53 -4.34
C VAL A 70 -0.67 19.27 -5.74
N LEU A 71 -1.53 18.89 -6.69
CA LEU A 71 -1.14 18.63 -8.08
C LEU A 71 -0.59 19.89 -8.76
N GLU A 72 -1.28 21.04 -8.62
CA GLU A 72 -0.83 22.33 -9.16
C GLU A 72 0.48 22.79 -8.55
N ALA A 73 0.61 22.66 -7.23
CA ALA A 73 1.84 23.03 -6.53
C ALA A 73 3.03 22.19 -7.01
N VAL A 74 2.85 20.88 -7.18
CA VAL A 74 3.93 19.98 -7.66
C VAL A 74 4.35 20.33 -9.09
N ALA A 75 3.41 20.61 -10.00
CA ALA A 75 3.71 20.99 -11.38
C ALA A 75 4.50 22.32 -11.47
N HIS A 76 4.31 23.23 -10.51
CA HIS A 76 5.00 24.53 -10.44
C HIS A 76 6.12 24.59 -9.39
N MET A 77 6.48 23.45 -8.82
CA MET A 77 7.51 23.38 -7.79
C MET A 77 8.90 23.45 -8.42
N ILE A 78 9.77 24.24 -7.82
CA ILE A 78 11.22 24.19 -7.98
C ILE A 78 11.75 23.40 -6.77
N PRO A 79 12.14 22.13 -6.94
CA PRO A 79 12.64 21.31 -5.84
C PRO A 79 13.93 21.90 -5.25
N ALA A 80 14.06 21.80 -3.93
CA ALA A 80 15.30 22.09 -3.22
C ALA A 80 16.44 21.19 -3.72
N LYS A 81 17.62 21.75 -3.98
CA LYS A 81 18.76 21.01 -4.55
C LYS A 81 19.82 20.64 -3.52
N ALA A 82 19.82 21.31 -2.36
CA ALA A 82 20.76 21.05 -1.28
C ALA A 82 20.06 20.91 0.08
N PRO A 83 20.66 20.18 1.03
CA PRO A 83 20.17 20.13 2.41
C PRO A 83 20.07 21.54 3.01
N GLY A 84 18.90 21.90 3.55
CA GLY A 84 18.63 23.21 4.13
C GLY A 84 18.02 24.23 3.15
N GLU A 85 17.93 23.91 1.87
CA GLU A 85 17.09 24.68 0.94
C GLU A 85 15.61 24.26 1.05
N GLU A 86 14.72 25.20 0.77
CA GLU A 86 13.27 24.98 0.75
C GLU A 86 12.77 24.89 -0.69
N ASP A 87 11.74 24.07 -0.89
CA ASP A 87 11.03 24.02 -2.17
C ASP A 87 10.34 25.36 -2.41
N ARG A 88 10.27 25.78 -3.68
CA ARG A 88 9.66 27.05 -4.08
C ARG A 88 8.62 26.85 -5.16
N ILE A 89 7.69 27.79 -5.29
CA ILE A 89 6.73 27.82 -6.39
C ILE A 89 7.13 28.88 -7.43
N ASP A 90 7.09 28.52 -8.70
CA ASP A 90 7.13 29.46 -9.83
C ASP A 90 6.00 29.13 -10.81
N LEU A 91 4.93 29.91 -10.75
CA LEU A 91 3.72 29.75 -11.58
C LEU A 91 3.96 30.04 -13.07
N ARG A 92 5.18 30.38 -13.47
CA ARG A 92 5.57 30.56 -14.88
C ARG A 92 6.14 29.28 -15.48
N LEU A 93 6.38 28.25 -14.67
CA LEU A 93 6.78 26.94 -15.16
C LEU A 93 5.69 26.31 -16.02
N SER A 94 6.07 25.36 -16.87
CA SER A 94 5.10 24.56 -17.58
C SER A 94 4.24 23.77 -16.60
N GLU A 95 2.96 23.62 -16.90
CA GLU A 95 2.02 22.76 -16.15
C GLU A 95 2.31 21.26 -16.33
N SER A 96 3.39 20.89 -17.02
CA SER A 96 3.90 19.52 -17.13
C SER A 96 4.79 19.17 -15.95
N ILE A 97 4.59 17.98 -15.38
CA ILE A 97 5.38 17.47 -14.26
C ILE A 97 6.68 16.87 -14.79
N THR A 98 7.80 17.40 -14.31
CA THR A 98 9.15 16.90 -14.60
C THR A 98 9.53 15.74 -13.69
N ILE A 99 10.55 14.98 -14.09
CA ILE A 99 11.07 13.87 -13.27
C ILE A 99 11.57 14.33 -11.89
N ASP A 100 12.21 15.50 -11.81
CA ASP A 100 12.69 16.07 -10.54
C ASP A 100 11.52 16.42 -9.61
N GLN A 101 10.42 16.95 -10.17
CA GLN A 101 9.21 17.24 -9.41
C GLN A 101 8.50 15.96 -8.95
N LEU A 102 8.44 14.93 -9.80
CA LEU A 102 7.87 13.62 -9.45
C LEU A 102 8.65 12.95 -8.31
N ILE A 103 9.99 12.88 -8.41
CA ILE A 103 10.85 12.33 -7.36
C ILE A 103 10.63 13.10 -6.05
N ARG A 104 10.58 14.44 -6.13
CA ARG A 104 10.35 15.27 -4.94
C ARG A 104 8.96 15.04 -4.33
N ALA A 105 7.92 14.89 -5.13
CA ALA A 105 6.58 14.56 -4.64
C ALA A 105 6.57 13.22 -3.88
N GLY A 106 7.28 12.21 -4.40
CA GLY A 106 7.49 10.94 -3.71
C GLY A 106 8.21 11.07 -2.37
N GLU A 107 9.23 11.94 -2.28
CA GLU A 107 9.90 12.24 -1.01
C GLU A 107 8.98 12.93 0.00
N LEU A 108 8.19 13.92 -0.44
CA LEU A 108 7.24 14.65 0.40
C LEU A 108 6.15 13.71 0.93
N TRP A 109 5.61 12.84 0.07
CA TRP A 109 4.67 11.78 0.46
C TRP A 109 5.27 10.84 1.52
N ARG A 110 6.48 10.33 1.26
CA ARG A 110 7.17 9.38 2.15
C ARG A 110 7.52 9.98 3.51
N THR A 111 7.90 11.25 3.54
CA THR A 111 8.33 11.96 4.76
C THR A 111 7.20 12.74 5.44
N GLU A 112 6.00 12.67 4.89
CA GLU A 112 4.80 13.36 5.38
C GLU A 112 4.97 14.88 5.52
N ARG A 113 5.82 15.45 4.68
CA ARG A 113 6.03 16.89 4.64
C ARG A 113 4.94 17.54 3.81
N ALA A 114 4.46 18.68 4.30
CA ALA A 114 3.52 19.50 3.54
C ALA A 114 4.18 20.03 2.26
N VAL A 115 3.37 20.17 1.21
CA VAL A 115 3.80 20.76 -0.05
C VAL A 115 3.81 22.28 0.08
N VAL A 116 4.81 22.95 -0.52
CA VAL A 116 4.89 24.40 -0.48
C VAL A 116 3.74 25.02 -1.29
N GLY A 117 3.10 26.06 -0.76
CA GLY A 117 2.00 26.77 -1.44
C GLY A 117 0.63 26.10 -1.33
N THR A 118 0.49 24.98 -0.62
CA THR A 118 -0.78 24.25 -0.45
C THR A 118 -1.39 24.44 0.95
N CYS A 119 -0.99 25.46 1.70
CA CYS A 119 -1.52 25.75 3.04
C CYS A 119 -1.42 24.59 4.05
N GLY A 120 -0.43 23.72 3.89
CA GLY A 120 -0.17 22.62 4.82
C GLY A 120 -0.64 21.25 4.33
N GLU A 121 -1.27 21.16 3.15
CA GLU A 121 -1.67 19.89 2.56
C GLU A 121 -0.45 19.00 2.26
N ARG A 122 -0.64 17.69 2.44
CA ARG A 122 0.36 16.66 2.21
C ARG A 122 -0.02 15.86 0.98
N VAL A 123 0.97 15.21 0.36
CA VAL A 123 0.70 14.23 -0.69
C VAL A 123 0.19 12.95 -0.04
N ASP A 124 -0.99 12.47 -0.44
CA ASP A 124 -1.51 11.13 -0.14
C ASP A 124 -1.22 10.15 -1.28
N LEU A 125 -1.55 8.86 -1.09
CA LEU A 125 -1.24 7.83 -2.08
C LEU A 125 -2.00 8.07 -3.41
N GLU A 126 -3.28 8.43 -3.35
CA GLU A 126 -4.09 8.70 -4.54
C GLU A 126 -3.51 9.85 -5.37
N THR A 127 -3.18 10.95 -4.71
CA THR A 127 -2.57 12.14 -5.34
C THR A 127 -1.20 11.81 -5.91
N LEU A 128 -0.39 11.00 -5.22
CA LEU A 128 0.94 10.60 -5.72
C LEU A 128 0.83 9.80 -7.02
N LYS A 129 -0.10 8.83 -7.09
CA LYS A 129 -0.34 8.05 -8.31
C LYS A 129 -0.84 8.93 -9.46
N LEU A 130 -1.69 9.91 -9.16
CA LEU A 130 -2.15 10.88 -10.15
C LEU A 130 -1.00 11.74 -10.68
N ILE A 131 -0.13 12.25 -9.80
CA ILE A 131 1.11 12.96 -10.16
C ILE A 131 1.97 12.09 -11.07
N THR A 132 2.16 10.81 -10.74
CA THR A 132 2.89 9.84 -11.58
C THR A 132 2.24 9.68 -12.95
N ALA A 133 0.92 9.50 -13.02
CA ALA A 133 0.22 9.35 -14.29
C ALA A 133 0.40 10.56 -15.21
N TYR A 134 0.33 11.79 -14.67
CA TYR A 134 0.59 13.01 -15.45
C TYR A 134 2.04 13.11 -15.94
N ALA A 135 3.00 12.77 -15.08
CA ALA A 135 4.42 12.77 -15.44
C ALA A 135 4.73 11.74 -16.54
N GLU A 136 4.26 10.50 -16.38
CA GLU A 136 4.51 9.39 -17.31
C GLU A 136 3.78 9.57 -18.65
N ALA A 137 2.56 10.14 -18.63
CA ALA A 137 1.83 10.45 -19.86
C ALA A 137 2.40 11.67 -20.60
N CYS A 138 3.32 12.43 -20.00
CA CYS A 138 3.83 13.71 -20.52
C CYS A 138 2.72 14.72 -20.82
N VAL A 139 1.65 14.76 -20.01
CA VAL A 139 0.50 15.65 -20.21
C VAL A 139 0.51 16.77 -19.18
N PRO A 140 0.31 18.04 -19.60
CA PRO A 140 0.05 19.15 -18.68
C PRO A 140 -1.16 18.90 -17.76
N ILE A 141 -1.10 19.35 -16.51
CA ILE A 141 -2.16 19.10 -15.52
C ILE A 141 -3.49 19.84 -15.81
N ASP A 142 -3.49 20.85 -16.68
CA ASP A 142 -4.68 21.57 -17.15
C ASP A 142 -5.49 20.78 -18.19
N ARG A 143 -4.97 19.62 -18.62
CA ARG A 143 -5.59 18.74 -19.60
C ARG A 143 -5.98 17.40 -18.97
N PRO A 144 -7.02 16.75 -19.49
CA PRO A 144 -7.35 15.40 -19.06
C PRO A 144 -6.23 14.43 -19.48
N LEU A 145 -5.96 13.44 -18.62
CA LEU A 145 -5.13 12.29 -18.98
C LEU A 145 -5.71 11.57 -20.20
N PRO A 146 -4.86 10.96 -21.06
CA PRO A 146 -5.33 10.23 -22.21
C PRO A 146 -6.06 8.95 -21.79
N ASP A 147 -7.07 8.55 -22.56
CA ASP A 147 -7.72 7.26 -22.37
C ASP A 147 -6.72 6.12 -22.58
N MET A 148 -6.64 5.21 -21.60
CA MET A 148 -5.82 4.00 -21.69
C MET A 148 -6.70 2.76 -21.86
N PRO A 149 -6.18 1.69 -22.50
CA PRO A 149 -6.86 0.40 -22.54
C PRO A 149 -7.20 -0.07 -21.11
N ALA A 150 -8.32 -0.77 -20.96
CA ALA A 150 -8.61 -1.45 -19.71
C ALA A 150 -7.49 -2.45 -19.38
N ALA A 151 -7.08 -2.48 -18.11
CA ALA A 151 -6.02 -3.33 -17.60
C ALA A 151 -6.57 -4.26 -16.51
N ASN A 152 -6.12 -5.50 -16.49
CA ASN A 152 -6.31 -6.42 -15.37
C ASN A 152 -5.01 -6.46 -14.56
N VAL A 153 -5.08 -5.95 -13.34
CA VAL A 153 -3.99 -5.99 -12.37
C VAL A 153 -4.16 -7.21 -11.48
N TYR A 154 -3.07 -7.92 -11.22
CA TYR A 154 -3.05 -9.08 -10.34
C TYR A 154 -2.02 -8.86 -9.23
N ALA A 155 -2.43 -9.13 -8.00
CA ALA A 155 -1.54 -9.09 -6.85
C ALA A 155 -1.69 -10.39 -6.05
N HIS A 156 -0.58 -11.07 -5.78
CA HIS A 156 -0.56 -12.33 -5.05
C HIS A 156 0.44 -12.27 -3.91
N ARG A 157 -0.05 -12.57 -2.69
CA ARG A 157 0.75 -12.57 -1.46
C ARG A 157 1.10 -13.97 -1.00
N THR A 158 2.34 -14.11 -0.57
CA THR A 158 2.88 -15.31 0.10
C THR A 158 3.45 -14.91 1.45
N ILE A 159 3.10 -15.65 2.49
CA ILE A 159 3.54 -15.46 3.87
C ILE A 159 4.49 -16.61 4.23
N LEU A 160 5.72 -16.24 4.54
CA LEU A 160 6.76 -17.14 5.06
C LEU A 160 6.80 -17.00 6.57
N ALA A 161 5.95 -17.78 7.23
CA ALA A 161 5.82 -17.82 8.67
C ALA A 161 6.99 -18.60 9.32
N PRO A 162 7.43 -18.22 10.54
CA PRO A 162 8.57 -18.85 11.22
C PRO A 162 8.27 -20.28 11.69
N ILE A 163 7.00 -20.61 11.92
CA ILE A 163 6.55 -21.99 12.09
C ILE A 163 5.64 -22.40 10.92
N PRO A 164 5.66 -23.68 10.53
CA PRO A 164 4.79 -24.18 9.47
C PRO A 164 3.31 -23.88 9.74
N CYS A 165 2.55 -23.81 8.65
CA CYS A 165 1.11 -23.64 8.66
C CYS A 165 0.70 -22.23 9.17
N GLU A 166 1.37 -21.20 8.67
CA GLU A 166 1.06 -19.77 8.90
C GLU A 166 1.19 -19.31 10.37
N GLY A 167 1.91 -20.05 11.20
CA GLY A 167 2.02 -19.73 12.62
C GLY A 167 3.14 -18.75 12.96
N VAL A 168 2.91 -17.93 13.97
CA VAL A 168 3.87 -17.02 14.59
C VAL A 168 3.86 -17.28 16.08
N VAL A 169 5.04 -17.50 16.66
CA VAL A 169 5.18 -17.78 18.09
C VAL A 169 5.48 -16.52 18.88
N ILE A 170 4.76 -16.33 19.98
CA ILE A 170 4.93 -15.24 20.93
C ILE A 170 5.46 -15.82 22.24
N GLY A 171 6.34 -15.08 22.93
CA GLY A 171 6.91 -15.52 24.21
C GLY A 171 8.02 -16.56 24.11
N PHE A 172 8.52 -16.84 22.90
CA PHE A 172 9.75 -17.59 22.68
C PHE A 172 10.92 -16.62 22.72
N TYR A 173 11.98 -17.03 23.42
CA TYR A 173 13.19 -16.21 23.57
C TYR A 173 14.41 -17.08 23.36
N ASP A 174 15.41 -16.51 22.69
CA ASP A 174 16.73 -17.12 22.58
C ASP A 174 17.48 -17.06 23.93
N PRO A 175 18.66 -17.70 24.06
CA PRO A 175 19.46 -17.66 25.30
C PRO A 175 19.93 -16.25 25.71
N SER A 176 19.89 -15.28 24.79
CA SER A 176 20.22 -13.86 25.06
C SER A 176 19.00 -13.04 25.48
N GLY A 177 17.81 -13.64 25.51
CA GLY A 177 16.55 -12.98 25.88
C GLY A 177 15.90 -12.22 24.73
N GLN A 178 16.32 -12.42 23.47
CA GLN A 178 15.67 -11.81 22.31
C GLN A 178 14.44 -12.62 21.87
N PRO A 179 13.33 -11.97 21.51
CA PRO A 179 12.16 -12.66 20.94
C PRO A 179 12.53 -13.51 19.72
N LEU A 180 12.02 -14.73 19.67
CA LEU A 180 12.26 -15.68 18.61
C LEU A 180 10.92 -16.09 17.99
N GLY A 181 10.82 -16.05 16.66
CA GLY A 181 9.64 -16.52 15.92
C GLY A 181 8.42 -15.60 16.00
N ASN A 182 8.59 -14.35 16.47
CA ASN A 182 7.59 -13.29 16.41
C ASN A 182 7.68 -12.46 15.10
N LYS A 183 8.49 -12.92 14.14
CA LYS A 183 8.73 -12.26 12.85
C LYS A 183 8.40 -13.21 11.72
N PHE A 184 7.79 -12.67 10.66
CA PHE A 184 7.53 -13.40 9.44
C PHE A 184 7.77 -12.52 8.22
N THR A 185 8.05 -13.15 7.08
CA THR A 185 8.32 -12.43 5.82
C THR A 185 7.09 -12.51 4.93
N VAL A 186 6.72 -11.39 4.33
CA VAL A 186 5.66 -11.30 3.32
C VAL A 186 6.30 -10.97 1.98
N LYS A 187 5.87 -11.68 0.95
CA LYS A 187 6.20 -11.41 -0.45
C LYS A 187 4.91 -11.10 -1.20
N VAL A 188 4.86 -9.96 -1.87
CA VAL A 188 3.76 -9.55 -2.75
C VAL A 188 4.28 -9.43 -4.16
N GLU A 189 3.66 -10.15 -5.08
CA GLU A 189 3.96 -10.12 -6.51
C GLU A 189 2.83 -9.40 -7.24
N ILE A 190 3.16 -8.35 -7.99
CA ILE A 190 2.20 -7.50 -8.71
C ILE A 190 2.52 -7.56 -10.21
N THR A 191 1.50 -7.82 -11.03
CA THR A 191 1.58 -7.86 -12.49
C THR A 191 0.37 -7.17 -13.12
N SER A 192 0.48 -6.82 -14.39
CA SER A 192 -0.63 -6.30 -15.21
C SER A 192 -0.55 -6.85 -16.62
N ASP A 193 -1.70 -7.01 -17.29
CA ASP A 193 -1.77 -7.43 -18.70
C ASP A 193 -1.70 -6.26 -19.70
N ALA A 194 -1.73 -5.02 -19.20
CA ALA A 194 -1.53 -3.79 -19.95
C ALA A 194 -0.63 -2.81 -19.17
N ASP A 195 -0.08 -1.81 -19.85
CA ASP A 195 0.69 -0.75 -19.20
C ASP A 195 -0.22 0.02 -18.22
N VAL A 196 0.23 0.18 -16.98
CA VAL A 196 -0.45 0.98 -15.96
C VAL A 196 0.54 1.95 -15.30
N MET A 197 0.10 3.16 -14.98
CA MET A 197 0.92 4.23 -14.41
C MET A 197 0.54 4.48 -12.95
N GLY A 198 1.55 4.73 -12.11
CA GLY A 198 1.33 5.07 -10.71
C GLY A 198 0.68 3.93 -9.94
N VAL A 199 1.40 2.82 -9.73
CA VAL A 199 0.88 1.67 -8.97
C VAL A 199 1.07 1.91 -7.48
N GLY A 200 0.01 1.74 -6.70
CA GLY A 200 0.00 1.76 -5.24
C GLY A 200 -0.24 0.38 -4.65
N LEU A 201 0.37 0.09 -3.51
CA LEU A 201 0.01 -1.02 -2.61
C LEU A 201 -0.24 -0.44 -1.23
N ASP A 202 -1.38 -0.77 -0.64
CA ASP A 202 -1.81 -0.37 0.70
C ASP A 202 -2.04 -1.64 1.52
N GLU A 203 -1.28 -1.83 2.60
CA GLU A 203 -1.38 -3.01 3.47
C GLU A 203 -1.90 -2.62 4.86
N ASP A 204 -3.08 -3.13 5.19
CA ASP A 204 -3.69 -3.04 6.50
C ASP A 204 -3.26 -4.24 7.36
N LEU A 205 -2.35 -3.97 8.29
CA LEU A 205 -1.90 -4.91 9.33
C LEU A 205 -2.56 -4.59 10.67
N PRO A 206 -2.66 -5.58 11.59
CA PRO A 206 -3.11 -5.34 12.95
C PRO A 206 -2.32 -4.23 13.66
N VAL A 207 -3.01 -3.48 14.51
CA VAL A 207 -2.42 -2.34 15.23
C VAL A 207 -1.22 -2.77 16.06
N GLY A 208 -0.13 -2.00 15.95
CA GLY A 208 1.10 -2.21 16.70
C GLY A 208 2.10 -3.16 16.03
N TRP A 209 1.71 -3.86 14.96
CA TRP A 209 2.64 -4.65 14.16
C TRP A 209 3.57 -3.74 13.39
N ARG A 210 4.86 -4.09 13.34
CA ARG A 210 5.89 -3.27 12.68
C ARG A 210 6.30 -3.89 11.36
N VAL A 211 6.19 -3.12 10.29
CA VAL A 211 6.66 -3.50 8.95
C VAL A 211 8.05 -2.92 8.69
N THR A 212 8.94 -3.77 8.19
CA THR A 212 10.28 -3.39 7.71
C THR A 212 10.45 -3.84 6.26
N PRO A 213 10.55 -2.93 5.28
CA PRO A 213 10.76 -3.32 3.89
C PRO A 213 12.16 -3.95 3.71
N LEU A 214 12.21 -5.07 3.00
CA LEU A 214 13.45 -5.79 2.66
C LEU A 214 13.82 -5.60 1.18
N GLN A 215 12.82 -5.58 0.30
CA GLN A 215 12.95 -5.34 -1.14
C GLN A 215 11.70 -4.62 -1.63
N ASN A 216 11.87 -3.56 -2.44
CA ASN A 216 10.73 -2.79 -2.96
C ASN A 216 10.66 -2.74 -4.50
N ASP A 217 11.67 -3.24 -5.22
CA ASP A 217 11.66 -3.37 -6.69
C ASP A 217 11.15 -2.11 -7.44
N GLY A 218 11.71 -0.95 -7.11
CA GLY A 218 11.35 0.34 -7.69
C GLY A 218 10.26 1.11 -6.92
N PHE A 219 9.49 0.45 -6.06
CA PHE A 219 8.55 1.12 -5.18
C PHE A 219 9.26 1.90 -4.07
N ILE A 220 8.66 3.02 -3.67
CA ILE A 220 9.01 3.74 -2.45
C ILE A 220 8.02 3.36 -1.34
N TYR A 221 8.52 3.20 -0.12
CA TYR A 221 7.74 2.79 1.05
C TYR A 221 7.48 3.96 2.00
N LYS A 222 6.23 4.13 2.42
CA LYS A 222 5.77 5.04 3.48
C LYS A 222 5.28 4.22 4.67
N ALA A 223 5.98 4.38 5.80
CA ALA A 223 5.71 3.62 7.02
C ALA A 223 4.36 3.98 7.66
N ASN A 224 3.96 5.26 7.61
CA ASN A 224 2.65 5.67 8.11
C ASN A 224 1.58 5.24 7.10
N GLY A 225 0.87 4.15 7.42
CA GLY A 225 -0.12 3.49 6.57
C GLY A 225 0.37 2.22 5.88
N ASN A 226 1.65 1.83 6.03
CA ASN A 226 2.26 0.69 5.31
C ASN A 226 1.94 0.69 3.80
N GLN A 227 2.33 1.79 3.13
CA GLN A 227 2.01 2.00 1.73
C GLN A 227 3.27 1.95 0.87
N TRP A 228 3.12 1.45 -0.35
CA TRP A 228 4.11 1.49 -1.40
C TRP A 228 3.57 2.20 -2.63
N ALA A 229 4.42 2.97 -3.30
CA ALA A 229 4.08 3.62 -4.57
C ALA A 229 5.19 3.44 -5.59
N LEU A 230 4.83 3.08 -6.82
CA LEU A 230 5.71 3.04 -7.97
C LEU A 230 5.59 4.37 -8.74
N LEU A 231 6.69 5.13 -8.78
CA LEU A 231 6.77 6.41 -9.51
C LEU A 231 7.18 6.20 -10.97
N ASP A 232 6.56 5.23 -11.63
CA ASP A 232 6.88 4.79 -12.99
C ASP A 232 5.66 4.06 -13.59
N THR A 233 5.80 3.61 -14.83
CA THR A 233 4.90 2.69 -15.52
C THR A 233 5.24 1.24 -15.17
N LEU A 234 4.26 0.47 -14.72
CA LEU A 234 4.32 -1.00 -14.73
C LEU A 234 3.92 -1.47 -16.14
N ARG A 235 4.89 -2.01 -16.88
CA ARG A 235 4.67 -2.47 -18.27
C ARG A 235 3.88 -3.77 -18.30
N ALA A 236 3.12 -3.97 -19.37
CA ALA A 236 2.37 -5.19 -19.61
C ALA A 236 3.28 -6.44 -19.54
N GLY A 237 2.90 -7.41 -18.69
CA GLY A 237 3.64 -8.66 -18.50
C GLY A 237 4.84 -8.57 -17.56
N ASP A 238 5.26 -7.38 -17.15
CA ASP A 238 6.30 -7.23 -16.12
C ASP A 238 5.74 -7.63 -14.74
N MET A 239 6.60 -8.23 -13.93
CA MET A 239 6.31 -8.58 -12.54
C MET A 239 7.18 -7.76 -11.61
N ARG A 240 6.54 -7.10 -10.65
CA ARG A 240 7.22 -6.42 -9.55
C ARG A 240 7.06 -7.19 -8.26
N THR A 241 8.13 -7.27 -7.47
CA THR A 241 8.13 -8.00 -6.20
C THR A 241 8.49 -7.10 -5.03
N ILE A 242 7.57 -6.98 -4.07
CA ILE A 242 7.80 -6.35 -2.77
C ILE A 242 7.99 -7.44 -1.72
N ILE A 243 9.04 -7.35 -0.91
CA ILE A 243 9.30 -8.24 0.21
C ILE A 243 9.47 -7.39 1.46
N TYR A 244 8.74 -7.70 2.53
CA TYR A 244 8.85 -7.02 3.81
C TYR A 244 8.79 -8.01 4.97
N GLU A 245 9.46 -7.67 6.06
CA GLU A 245 9.36 -8.38 7.34
C GLU A 245 8.30 -7.71 8.20
N VAL A 246 7.47 -8.52 8.84
CA VAL A 246 6.51 -8.09 9.85
C VAL A 246 6.97 -8.60 11.20
N GLU A 247 7.01 -7.70 12.18
CA GLU A 247 7.29 -8.03 13.57
C GLU A 247 6.03 -7.85 14.41
N VAL A 248 5.60 -8.96 15.02
CA VAL A 248 4.49 -9.02 15.96
C VAL A 248 5.00 -8.61 17.34
N PRO A 249 4.33 -7.68 18.05
CA PRO A 249 4.72 -7.27 19.39
C PRO A 249 4.75 -8.47 20.34
N PRO A 250 5.83 -8.68 21.10
CA PRO A 250 5.93 -9.81 22.02
C PRO A 250 4.95 -9.70 23.21
N THR A 251 4.37 -8.52 23.43
CA THR A 251 3.37 -8.23 24.47
C THR A 251 1.94 -8.41 23.99
N THR A 252 1.71 -8.92 22.77
CA THR A 252 0.36 -9.16 22.25
C THR A 252 -0.35 -10.13 23.18
N THR A 253 -1.33 -9.63 23.93
CA THR A 253 -2.16 -10.42 24.84
C THR A 253 -3.23 -11.10 24.04
N VAL A 254 -3.39 -12.40 24.23
CA VAL A 254 -4.33 -13.18 23.45
C VAL A 254 -5.28 -13.94 24.36
N GLU A 255 -6.55 -14.01 23.99
CA GLU A 255 -7.54 -14.77 24.74
C GLU A 255 -7.18 -16.26 24.72
N ALA A 256 -7.25 -16.92 25.88
CA ALA A 256 -6.97 -18.34 25.97
C ALA A 256 -8.11 -19.13 25.31
N PRO A 257 -7.84 -19.98 24.31
CA PRO A 257 -8.86 -20.88 23.80
C PRO A 257 -9.20 -21.97 24.84
N PRO A 258 -10.36 -22.63 24.72
CA PRO A 258 -10.87 -23.60 25.68
C PRO A 258 -9.95 -24.83 25.86
N PRO A 259 -10.11 -25.61 26.95
CA PRO A 259 -9.12 -26.59 27.43
C PRO A 259 -8.84 -27.84 26.57
N GLU A 260 -9.29 -27.91 25.32
CA GLU A 260 -9.07 -29.08 24.46
C GLU A 260 -8.66 -28.63 23.04
N GLY A 261 -7.40 -28.87 22.67
CA GLY A 261 -6.84 -28.59 21.33
C GLY A 261 -5.64 -27.66 21.33
N CYS A 262 -4.92 -27.59 20.19
CA CYS A 262 -3.85 -26.61 19.96
C CYS A 262 -4.38 -25.21 20.30
N LYS A 263 -3.68 -24.46 21.18
CA LYS A 263 -4.04 -23.06 21.42
C LYS A 263 -3.61 -22.20 20.22
N VAL A 264 -4.41 -22.17 19.16
CA VAL A 264 -4.40 -20.96 18.30
C VAL A 264 -4.91 -19.86 19.20
N LEU A 265 -4.01 -18.99 19.61
CA LEU A 265 -4.34 -17.93 20.53
C LEU A 265 -5.26 -16.92 19.83
N SER A 266 -4.85 -16.45 18.65
CA SER A 266 -5.68 -15.65 17.75
C SER A 266 -5.26 -15.89 16.32
N SER A 267 -6.18 -15.60 15.40
CA SER A 267 -5.90 -15.52 13.98
C SER A 267 -6.06 -14.08 13.56
N GLU A 268 -4.98 -13.48 13.08
CA GLU A 268 -5.00 -12.12 12.57
C GLU A 268 -5.04 -12.15 11.04
N GLN A 269 -5.74 -11.17 10.46
CA GLN A 269 -5.81 -10.99 9.02
C GLN A 269 -4.89 -9.87 8.56
N ILE A 270 -4.36 -10.04 7.35
CA ILE A 270 -3.64 -8.99 6.63
C ILE A 270 -4.46 -8.68 5.39
N VAL A 271 -4.87 -7.44 5.23
CA VAL A 271 -5.66 -7.00 4.07
C VAL A 271 -4.77 -6.12 3.21
N GLY A 272 -4.72 -6.40 1.91
CA GLY A 272 -3.93 -5.61 0.98
C GLY A 272 -4.80 -5.16 -0.18
N ARG A 273 -4.54 -3.96 -0.69
CA ARG A 273 -5.17 -3.41 -1.89
C ARG A 273 -4.10 -2.87 -2.84
N VAL A 274 -4.20 -3.22 -4.11
CA VAL A 274 -3.40 -2.63 -5.19
C VAL A 274 -4.30 -1.79 -6.06
N ASP A 275 -3.86 -0.58 -6.37
CA ASP A 275 -4.59 0.33 -7.23
C ASP A 275 -3.65 1.15 -8.11
N THR A 276 -4.19 1.79 -9.15
CA THR A 276 -3.39 2.46 -10.19
C THR A 276 -3.85 3.90 -10.42
N GLY A 277 -2.95 4.76 -10.87
CA GLY A 277 -3.26 6.14 -11.27
C GLY A 277 -3.91 6.21 -12.64
N GLN A 278 -3.45 5.40 -13.60
CA GLN A 278 -4.07 5.29 -14.93
C GLN A 278 -3.76 3.94 -15.61
N PRO A 279 -4.74 3.27 -16.25
CA PRO A 279 -6.18 3.42 -16.02
C PRO A 279 -6.52 3.27 -14.54
N CYS A 280 -7.63 3.81 -14.05
CA CYS A 280 -8.07 3.60 -12.68
C CYS A 280 -8.54 2.15 -12.49
N VAL A 281 -7.75 1.37 -11.76
CA VAL A 281 -8.01 -0.03 -11.41
C VAL A 281 -7.74 -0.19 -9.93
N GLU A 282 -8.57 -0.99 -9.26
CA GLU A 282 -8.42 -1.35 -7.85
C GLU A 282 -8.72 -2.83 -7.70
N VAL A 283 -7.82 -3.56 -7.04
CA VAL A 283 -7.94 -5.00 -6.77
C VAL A 283 -7.46 -5.32 -5.36
N GLU A 284 -8.12 -6.29 -4.72
CA GLU A 284 -7.63 -6.86 -3.47
C GLU A 284 -6.42 -7.76 -3.72
N VAL A 285 -5.49 -7.79 -2.77
CA VAL A 285 -4.34 -8.69 -2.79
C VAL A 285 -4.81 -10.12 -2.47
N GLY A 286 -4.69 -11.01 -3.46
CA GLY A 286 -5.00 -12.42 -3.30
C GLY A 286 -3.89 -13.22 -2.62
N GLY A 287 -4.08 -14.55 -2.52
CA GLY A 287 -3.12 -15.45 -1.88
C GLY A 287 -3.36 -15.56 -0.37
N GLN A 288 -2.29 -15.74 0.40
CA GLN A 288 -2.39 -15.91 1.86
C GLN A 288 -2.72 -14.56 2.52
N ASN A 289 -3.60 -14.56 3.51
CA ASN A 289 -4.07 -13.35 4.19
C ASN A 289 -4.27 -13.52 5.70
N ARG A 290 -3.77 -14.61 6.28
CA ARG A 290 -3.97 -14.98 7.67
C ARG A 290 -2.63 -15.36 8.30
N VAL A 291 -2.50 -15.05 9.58
CA VAL A 291 -1.41 -15.48 10.45
C VAL A 291 -1.98 -15.95 11.78
N ASP A 292 -1.53 -17.12 12.23
CA ASP A 292 -1.97 -17.71 13.49
C ASP A 292 -0.96 -17.44 14.60
N LEU A 293 -1.39 -16.72 15.64
CA LEU A 293 -0.56 -16.45 16.80
C LEU A 293 -0.66 -17.59 17.81
N THR A 294 0.48 -18.03 18.34
CA THR A 294 0.54 -19.07 19.38
C THR A 294 1.66 -18.81 20.39
N ASP A 295 1.52 -19.27 21.64
CA ASP A 295 2.56 -19.23 22.68
C ASP A 295 3.23 -20.59 22.93
N CYS A 296 2.82 -21.60 22.15
CA CYS A 296 3.35 -22.95 22.22
C CYS A 296 3.29 -23.63 20.84
N LEU A 297 4.07 -24.70 20.67
CA LEU A 297 4.06 -25.50 19.44
C LEU A 297 3.10 -26.69 19.58
N SER A 298 2.54 -27.15 18.46
CA SER A 298 2.04 -28.51 18.42
C SER A 298 3.22 -29.49 18.53
N VAL A 299 2.98 -30.68 19.07
CA VAL A 299 4.06 -31.66 19.27
C VAL A 299 4.74 -32.02 17.94
N ILE A 300 3.97 -32.15 16.85
CA ILE A 300 4.55 -32.46 15.53
C ILE A 300 5.41 -31.33 14.96
N VAL A 301 5.02 -30.07 15.18
CA VAL A 301 5.83 -28.90 14.80
C VAL A 301 7.12 -28.86 15.61
N ALA A 302 7.04 -29.08 16.93
CA ALA A 302 8.23 -29.12 17.79
C ALA A 302 9.21 -30.22 17.35
N ILE A 303 8.71 -31.41 16.97
CA ILE A 303 9.54 -32.50 16.46
C ILE A 303 10.18 -32.14 15.11
N SER A 304 9.43 -31.53 14.17
CA SER A 304 9.99 -31.13 12.87
C SER A 304 11.04 -30.02 13.00
N ARG A 305 10.95 -29.20 14.06
CA ARG A 305 11.89 -28.12 14.39
C ARG A 305 12.91 -28.52 15.46
N TRP A 306 13.02 -29.80 15.78
CA TRP A 306 13.99 -30.26 16.79
C TRP A 306 15.39 -30.41 16.18
N ASP A 307 16.35 -29.65 16.69
CA ASP A 307 17.76 -29.88 16.46
C ASP A 307 18.26 -30.97 17.40
N VAL A 308 18.40 -32.18 16.87
CA VAL A 308 18.84 -33.36 17.62
C VAL A 308 20.28 -33.24 18.13
N ALA A 309 21.14 -32.43 17.49
CA ALA A 309 22.53 -32.27 17.93
C ALA A 309 22.63 -31.34 19.16
N ARG A 310 21.80 -30.30 19.20
CA ARG A 310 21.73 -29.34 20.32
C ARG A 310 20.69 -29.71 21.37
N ASP A 311 19.86 -30.71 21.08
CA ASP A 311 18.68 -31.12 21.84
C ASP A 311 17.76 -29.94 22.19
N ALA A 312 17.47 -29.09 21.20
CA ALA A 312 16.71 -27.86 21.35
C ALA A 312 15.88 -27.56 20.09
N ILE A 313 14.88 -26.69 20.23
CA ILE A 313 14.09 -26.21 19.09
C ILE A 313 14.89 -25.19 18.28
N ASP A 314 14.91 -25.37 16.96
CA ASP A 314 15.44 -24.45 15.96
C ASP A 314 14.37 -24.21 14.89
N LEU A 315 13.76 -23.01 14.94
CA LEU A 315 12.69 -22.61 14.04
C LEU A 315 13.18 -22.40 12.59
N SER A 316 14.49 -22.39 12.33
CA SER A 316 15.01 -22.27 10.97
C SER A 316 15.02 -23.61 10.19
N LEU A 317 14.76 -24.74 10.88
CA LEU A 317 14.78 -26.07 10.26
C LEU A 317 13.61 -26.28 9.29
N SER A 318 13.68 -27.33 8.47
CA SER A 318 12.60 -27.67 7.52
C SER A 318 11.30 -28.09 8.23
N ASP A 319 10.19 -27.98 7.52
CA ASP A 319 8.89 -28.59 7.81
C ASP A 319 8.83 -30.11 7.54
N LYS A 320 9.89 -30.72 7.02
CA LYS A 320 10.01 -32.17 6.84
C LYS A 320 10.68 -32.82 8.04
N ILE A 321 10.17 -33.98 8.44
CA ILE A 321 10.71 -34.76 9.55
C ILE A 321 11.87 -35.65 9.04
N THR A 322 13.03 -35.53 9.69
CA THR A 322 14.21 -36.36 9.42
C THR A 322 14.22 -37.62 10.28
N PHE A 323 14.98 -38.64 9.85
CA PHE A 323 15.12 -39.88 10.64
C PHE A 323 15.62 -39.63 12.08
N ARG A 324 16.55 -38.67 12.26
CA ARG A 324 17.05 -38.32 13.60
C ARG A 324 15.95 -37.73 14.48
N GLN A 325 15.06 -36.91 13.90
CA GLN A 325 13.91 -36.36 14.62
C GLN A 325 12.89 -37.45 14.96
N VAL A 326 12.68 -38.45 14.09
CA VAL A 326 11.88 -39.64 14.43
C VAL A 326 12.47 -40.39 15.62
N GLN A 327 13.79 -40.64 15.62
CA GLN A 327 14.45 -41.30 16.74
C GLN A 327 14.29 -40.51 18.04
N ARG A 328 14.36 -39.18 17.99
CA ARG A 328 14.15 -38.33 19.16
C ARG A 328 12.68 -38.34 19.62
N ALA A 329 11.72 -38.32 18.71
CA ALA A 329 10.30 -38.49 19.04
C ALA A 329 10.04 -39.82 19.74
N ILE A 330 10.66 -40.93 19.28
CA ILE A 330 10.58 -42.25 19.93
C ILE A 330 11.13 -42.18 21.34
N ALA A 331 12.24 -41.47 21.57
CA ALA A 331 12.77 -41.30 22.92
C ALA A 331 11.78 -40.59 23.85
N PHE A 332 11.18 -39.47 23.41
CA PHE A 332 10.13 -38.77 24.18
C PHE A 332 8.95 -39.70 24.50
N TRP A 333 8.49 -40.47 23.53
CA TRP A 333 7.39 -41.42 23.72
C TRP A 333 7.72 -42.55 24.71
N LEU A 334 8.91 -43.17 24.58
CA LEU A 334 9.33 -44.27 25.46
C LEU A 334 9.57 -43.81 26.90
N GLN A 335 10.03 -42.57 27.07
CA GLN A 335 10.31 -41.97 28.38
C GLN A 335 9.06 -41.35 29.01
N ASP A 336 7.94 -41.31 28.28
CA ASP A 336 6.70 -40.60 28.67
C ASP A 336 6.97 -39.12 29.02
N GLU A 337 7.98 -38.53 28.38
CA GLU A 337 8.43 -37.16 28.61
C GLU A 337 7.67 -36.18 27.70
N PRO A 338 7.23 -35.02 28.23
CA PRO A 338 6.64 -33.98 27.41
C PRO A 338 7.71 -33.35 26.51
N VAL A 339 7.34 -33.10 25.26
CA VAL A 339 8.19 -32.38 24.30
C VAL A 339 8.23 -30.90 24.72
N PRO A 340 9.43 -30.32 24.93
CA PRO A 340 9.55 -28.95 25.39
C PRO A 340 8.84 -27.93 24.49
N ARG A 341 8.30 -26.86 25.09
CA ARG A 341 7.62 -25.75 24.41
C ARG A 341 6.37 -26.14 23.61
N THR A 342 5.73 -27.26 23.95
CA THR A 342 4.48 -27.68 23.32
C THR A 342 3.26 -27.37 24.17
N CYS A 343 2.10 -27.32 23.53
CA CYS A 343 0.82 -27.07 24.18
C CYS A 343 0.30 -28.34 24.90
N GLY A 344 -0.57 -28.16 25.90
CA GLY A 344 -1.32 -29.26 26.53
C GLY A 344 -0.45 -30.23 27.33
N ASP A 345 -0.71 -31.53 27.18
CA ASP A 345 0.11 -32.59 27.79
C ASP A 345 1.50 -32.70 27.14
N GLY A 346 1.65 -32.18 25.92
CA GLY A 346 2.91 -32.09 25.20
C GLY A 346 3.53 -33.44 24.84
N LYS A 347 2.79 -34.54 24.97
CA LYS A 347 3.32 -35.89 24.82
C LYS A 347 3.19 -36.38 23.39
N VAL A 348 4.16 -37.18 22.96
CA VAL A 348 4.05 -37.92 21.71
C VAL A 348 3.09 -39.09 21.94
N THR A 349 1.86 -39.00 21.47
CA THR A 349 0.88 -40.10 21.60
C THR A 349 1.15 -41.22 20.60
N TYR A 350 0.51 -42.39 20.78
CA TYR A 350 0.65 -43.49 19.82
C TYR A 350 0.17 -43.11 18.42
N GLU A 351 -0.94 -42.38 18.31
CA GLU A 351 -1.46 -41.89 17.02
C GLU A 351 -0.49 -40.88 16.39
N LEU A 352 0.04 -39.95 17.19
CA LEU A 352 1.00 -38.97 16.70
C LEU A 352 2.32 -39.62 16.28
N MET A 353 2.76 -40.67 16.98
CA MET A 353 3.95 -41.43 16.59
C MET A 353 3.79 -42.07 15.21
N LYS A 354 2.63 -42.68 14.94
CA LYS A 354 2.32 -43.24 13.62
C LYS A 354 2.37 -42.15 12.54
N GLU A 355 1.81 -40.98 12.84
CA GLU A 355 1.83 -39.84 11.92
C GLU A 355 3.25 -39.33 11.64
N ILE A 356 4.07 -39.13 12.68
CA ILE A 356 5.47 -38.72 12.56
C ILE A 356 6.26 -39.68 11.65
N ILE A 357 6.09 -41.00 11.87
CA ILE A 357 6.74 -42.02 11.05
C ILE A 357 6.22 -41.99 9.61
N ALA A 358 4.91 -41.88 9.41
CA ALA A 358 4.31 -41.81 8.08
C ALA A 358 4.87 -40.64 7.28
N ARG A 359 4.89 -39.43 7.86
CA ARG A 359 5.44 -38.22 7.22
C ARG A 359 6.91 -38.34 6.88
N TRP A 360 7.71 -38.94 7.77
CA TRP A 360 9.11 -39.21 7.49
C TRP A 360 9.28 -40.19 6.30
N LEU A 361 8.54 -41.31 6.29
CA LEU A 361 8.62 -42.32 5.24
C LEU A 361 8.16 -41.79 3.88
N THR A 362 7.16 -40.92 3.84
CA THR A 362 6.65 -40.32 2.60
C THR A 362 7.39 -39.06 2.19
N GLY A 363 8.19 -38.46 3.08
CA GLY A 363 8.85 -37.17 2.86
C GLY A 363 7.87 -36.00 2.73
N THR A 364 6.66 -36.15 3.29
CA THR A 364 5.57 -35.17 3.23
C THR A 364 5.77 -34.11 4.33
N PRO A 365 5.78 -32.82 3.98
CA PRO A 365 5.76 -31.72 4.96
C PRO A 365 4.63 -31.83 5.98
N ILE A 366 4.82 -31.27 7.18
CA ILE A 366 3.83 -31.40 8.26
C ILE A 366 2.49 -30.67 7.99
N CYS A 367 2.47 -29.68 7.11
CA CYS A 367 1.23 -28.96 6.74
C CYS A 367 0.54 -29.55 5.51
N GLU A 368 1.17 -30.51 4.83
CA GLU A 368 0.57 -31.17 3.67
C GLU A 368 -0.22 -32.41 4.11
N PRO A 369 -1.33 -32.74 3.42
CA PRO A 369 -2.05 -33.97 3.67
C PRO A 369 -1.16 -35.19 3.34
N LEU A 370 -1.21 -36.22 4.19
CA LEU A 370 -0.51 -37.47 3.91
C LEU A 370 -1.04 -38.12 2.61
N PRO A 371 -0.16 -38.71 1.77
CA PRO A 371 -0.59 -39.39 0.56
C PRO A 371 -1.61 -40.49 0.84
N GLY A 372 -2.75 -40.45 0.13
CA GLY A 372 -3.84 -41.41 0.32
C GLY A 372 -4.74 -41.15 1.53
N ALA A 373 -4.58 -40.01 2.22
CA ALA A 373 -5.59 -39.52 3.14
C ALA A 373 -6.91 -39.32 2.37
N ALA A 374 -8.02 -39.82 2.93
CA ALA A 374 -9.34 -39.49 2.40
C ALA A 374 -9.52 -37.96 2.51
N PRO A 375 -10.11 -37.28 1.50
CA PRO A 375 -10.45 -35.88 1.64
C PRO A 375 -11.30 -35.71 2.90
N GLU A 376 -10.92 -34.77 3.76
CA GLU A 376 -11.68 -34.43 4.98
C GLU A 376 -13.10 -34.06 4.55
N THR A 377 -14.02 -35.01 4.70
CA THR A 377 -15.44 -34.78 4.47
C THR A 377 -15.98 -34.16 5.73
N CYS A 378 -16.08 -32.84 5.73
CA CYS A 378 -17.01 -32.10 6.58
C CYS A 378 -17.63 -30.94 5.77
N GLU A 379 -18.44 -31.30 4.76
CA GLU A 379 -19.54 -30.44 4.35
C GLU A 379 -20.70 -30.65 5.33
N GLY A 380 -21.11 -29.56 5.99
CA GLY A 380 -22.43 -29.43 6.61
C GLY A 380 -22.58 -29.93 8.04
N ARG A 381 -22.19 -29.10 9.01
CA ARG A 381 -22.97 -28.86 10.24
C ARG A 381 -22.81 -27.44 10.73
#